data_AF-U7QS97-F1
#
_entry.id   AF-U7QS97-F1
#
_cell.length_a   1.000
_cell.length_b   1.000
_cell.length_c   1.000
_cell.angle_alpha   90.00
_cell.angle_beta   90.00
_cell.angle_gamma   90.00
#
_symmetry.space_group_name_H-M   'P 1'
#
loop_
_entity.id
_entity.type
_entity.pdbx_description
1 polymer ?
#
loop_
_entity_poly.entity_id
_entity_poly.type
_entity_poly.pdbx_seq_one_letter_code
_entity_poly.pdbx_strand_id
1 'polypeptide(L)'
;VQNDIANILTQQYNNTVKDCGDAQSPAFLCSGVLMRGTRPGFNFWKLNPSSIKNNGVSFSYLRKDAKFGNTFASVNGFILFPEQMAPEDKVKVPVLCSYVLDANTWARQGNYCGAPPKPSDGKSCQDFGVFTAHQLNKAIARKSAWGICAFDVRSTAKNPADAFYQTLLAMPYHGNGLNYNEIVVQPWDENQPQTVPIEALFYSKDPGLINAQKDQRDYKDATGKFLPIVKIELPSGINVKQATDAVFAFNPKDQVVSQ
;
A
#
# COMPACT_ATOMS: atom_id res chain seq x y z
N VAL A 1 10.22 13.22 17.76
CA VAL A 1 9.25 12.55 16.85
C VAL A 1 9.78 11.20 16.33
N GLN A 2 11.09 10.96 16.18
CA GLN A 2 11.62 9.71 15.56
C GLN A 2 11.69 8.45 16.46
N ASN A 3 11.76 8.57 17.79
CA ASN A 3 11.71 7.41 18.72
C ASN A 3 10.31 6.74 18.80
N ASP A 4 9.34 7.24 18.03
CA ASP A 4 7.94 6.84 18.12
C ASP A 4 7.42 6.18 16.84
N ILE A 5 8.26 5.99 15.81
CA ILE A 5 7.80 5.49 14.51
C ILE A 5 7.04 4.15 14.60
N ALA A 6 7.51 3.24 15.46
CA ALA A 6 6.82 1.97 15.70
C ALA A 6 5.43 2.16 16.32
N ASN A 7 5.28 3.12 17.25
CA ASN A 7 3.99 3.43 17.86
C ASN A 7 3.07 4.17 16.87
N ILE A 8 3.61 5.09 16.06
CA ILE A 8 2.86 5.77 14.99
C ILE A 8 2.28 4.73 14.03
N LEU A 9 3.09 3.80 13.51
CA LEU A 9 2.62 2.74 12.62
C LEU A 9 1.63 1.79 13.32
N THR A 10 1.84 1.52 14.61
CA THR A 10 0.89 0.75 15.43
C THR A 10 -0.46 1.46 15.56
N GLN A 11 -0.47 2.78 15.77
CA GLN A 11 -1.69 3.58 15.83
C GLN A 11 -2.39 3.63 14.47
N GLN A 12 -1.66 3.86 13.39
CA GLN A 12 -2.18 3.82 12.02
C GLN A 12 -2.84 2.46 11.72
N TYR A 13 -2.15 1.35 12.03
CA TYR A 13 -2.67 -0.01 11.84
C TYR A 13 -3.95 -0.29 12.64
N ASN A 14 -3.99 0.14 13.90
CA ASN A 14 -5.13 -0.10 14.79
C ASN A 14 -6.33 0.84 14.50
N ASN A 15 -6.12 1.93 13.77
CA ASN A 15 -7.17 2.90 13.46
C ASN A 15 -8.07 2.42 12.29
N THR A 16 -9.17 1.75 12.63
CA THR A 16 -10.14 1.16 11.67
C THR A 16 -11.28 2.11 11.28
N VAL A 17 -11.04 3.42 11.21
CA VAL A 17 -12.05 4.37 10.73
C VAL A 17 -12.58 3.99 9.34
N LYS A 18 -13.84 4.28 9.09
CA LYS A 18 -14.46 4.09 7.76
C LYS A 18 -13.83 5.02 6.73
N ASP A 19 -13.67 6.27 7.12
CA ASP A 19 -13.20 7.40 6.32
C ASP A 19 -12.52 8.42 7.24
N CYS A 20 -11.94 9.47 6.66
CA CYS A 20 -11.25 10.53 7.40
C CYS A 20 -12.16 11.74 7.67
N GLY A 21 -13.46 11.50 7.91
CA GLY A 21 -14.43 12.50 8.36
C GLY A 21 -15.51 12.84 7.34
N ASP A 22 -15.38 12.42 6.07
CA ASP A 22 -16.35 12.68 5.02
C ASP A 22 -16.32 11.62 3.89
N ALA A 23 -17.33 11.66 3.01
CA ALA A 23 -17.50 10.69 1.93
C ALA A 23 -16.45 10.79 0.78
N GLN A 24 -15.73 11.91 0.69
CA GLN A 24 -14.67 12.18 -0.27
C GLN A 24 -13.26 11.92 0.29
N SER A 25 -13.15 11.56 1.56
CA SER A 25 -11.89 11.35 2.26
C SER A 25 -11.70 9.89 2.70
N PRO A 26 -11.25 8.98 1.81
CA PRO A 26 -11.00 7.58 2.16
C PRO A 26 -10.01 7.39 3.31
N ALA A 27 -10.17 6.30 4.06
CA ALA A 27 -9.37 6.02 5.26
C ALA A 27 -7.85 5.98 5.03
N PHE A 28 -7.36 5.69 3.82
CA PHE A 28 -5.92 5.71 3.52
C PHE A 28 -5.28 7.10 3.67
N LEU A 29 -6.08 8.17 3.79
CA LEU A 29 -5.59 9.52 4.01
C LEU A 29 -5.16 9.75 5.47
N CYS A 30 -5.65 8.95 6.43
CA CYS A 30 -5.44 9.17 7.88
C CYS A 30 -5.22 7.88 8.69
N SER A 31 -5.24 6.71 8.07
CA SER A 31 -5.01 5.44 8.76
C SER A 31 -4.41 4.36 7.86
N GLY A 32 -4.09 3.23 8.48
CA GLY A 32 -3.46 2.07 7.85
C GLY A 32 -2.02 2.33 7.39
N VAL A 33 -1.36 1.26 6.96
CA VAL A 33 0.05 1.29 6.55
C VAL A 33 0.14 0.96 5.07
N LEU A 34 0.47 1.96 4.24
CA LEU A 34 0.61 1.82 2.80
C LEU A 34 2.06 1.45 2.45
N MET A 35 2.32 0.17 2.18
CA MET A 35 3.66 -0.40 2.04
C MET A 35 3.93 -0.95 0.64
N ARG A 36 5.17 -0.81 0.17
CA ARG A 36 5.64 -1.37 -1.11
C ARG A 36 6.94 -2.10 -0.91
N GLY A 37 6.98 -3.35 -1.37
CA GLY A 37 8.20 -4.14 -1.41
C GLY A 37 9.18 -3.62 -2.46
N THR A 38 10.48 -3.70 -2.17
CA THR A 38 11.54 -3.25 -3.08
C THR A 38 12.40 -4.43 -3.54
N ARG A 39 13.26 -4.19 -4.54
CA ARG A 39 14.23 -5.16 -5.02
C ARG A 39 15.64 -4.61 -4.80
N PRO A 40 16.59 -5.45 -4.37
CA PRO A 40 17.99 -5.05 -4.25
C PRO A 40 18.56 -4.53 -5.58
N GLY A 41 19.53 -3.63 -5.50
CA GLY A 41 20.31 -3.15 -6.65
C GLY A 41 19.78 -1.89 -7.34
N PHE A 42 18.67 -1.31 -6.86
CA PHE A 42 18.11 -0.06 -7.36
C PHE A 42 17.78 0.86 -6.20
N ASN A 43 17.86 2.17 -6.44
CA ASN A 43 17.36 3.16 -5.49
C ASN A 43 15.84 2.96 -5.33
N PHE A 44 15.38 2.63 -4.13
CA PHE A 44 14.02 2.13 -3.92
C PHE A 44 12.89 3.10 -4.28
N TRP A 45 13.17 4.41 -4.30
CA TRP A 45 12.22 5.46 -4.70
C TRP A 45 12.11 5.64 -6.21
N LYS A 46 12.96 4.98 -7.00
CA LYS A 46 12.91 5.00 -8.46
C LYS A 46 11.74 4.15 -8.97
N LEU A 47 11.12 4.59 -10.04
CA LEU A 47 9.98 3.93 -10.65
C LEU A 47 10.44 2.91 -11.68
N ASN A 48 9.78 1.76 -11.74
CA ASN A 48 10.05 0.81 -12.80
C ASN A 48 9.39 1.28 -14.12
N PRO A 49 9.88 0.84 -15.29
CA PRO A 49 9.33 1.25 -16.58
C PRO A 49 7.83 1.01 -16.73
N SER A 50 7.28 -0.05 -16.12
CA SER A 50 5.85 -0.33 -16.16
C SER A 50 5.03 0.70 -15.37
N SER A 51 5.54 1.19 -14.23
CA SER A 51 4.86 2.20 -13.42
C SER A 51 4.74 3.52 -14.17
N ILE A 52 5.80 3.89 -14.89
CA ILE A 52 5.81 5.07 -15.76
C ILE A 52 4.85 4.86 -16.94
N LYS A 53 4.98 3.74 -17.66
CA LYS A 53 4.18 3.44 -18.86
C LYS A 53 2.67 3.42 -18.60
N ASN A 54 2.25 2.83 -17.49
CA ASN A 54 0.84 2.65 -17.17
C ASN A 54 0.32 3.68 -16.15
N ASN A 55 1.14 4.68 -15.79
CA ASN A 55 0.82 5.76 -14.86
C ASN A 55 0.27 5.30 -13.50
N GLY A 56 0.95 4.34 -12.87
CA GLY A 56 0.53 3.80 -11.56
C GLY A 56 1.63 3.04 -10.84
N VAL A 57 1.65 3.14 -9.51
CA VAL A 57 2.59 2.42 -8.65
C VAL A 57 1.81 1.56 -7.66
N SER A 58 2.13 0.28 -7.60
CA SER A 58 1.42 -0.70 -6.76
C SER A 58 1.97 -0.74 -5.33
N PHE A 59 1.07 -0.72 -4.36
CA PHE A 59 1.30 -0.83 -2.92
C PHE A 59 0.34 -1.86 -2.33
N SER A 60 0.61 -2.30 -1.11
CA SER A 60 -0.33 -3.02 -0.27
C SER A 60 -0.68 -2.15 0.95
N TYR A 61 -1.93 -2.21 1.38
CA TYR A 61 -2.46 -1.44 2.51
C TYR A 61 -2.83 -2.35 3.67
N LEU A 62 -2.14 -2.22 4.79
CA LEU A 62 -2.29 -3.07 5.97
C LEU A 62 -3.06 -2.34 7.07
N ARG A 63 -4.11 -2.99 7.60
CA ARG A 63 -4.89 -2.48 8.74
C ARG A 63 -5.45 -3.62 9.59
N LYS A 64 -5.83 -3.35 10.83
CA LYS A 64 -6.31 -4.38 11.78
C LYS A 64 -7.50 -5.20 11.27
N ASP A 65 -8.40 -4.57 10.54
CA ASP A 65 -9.59 -5.17 9.91
C ASP A 65 -9.36 -5.61 8.44
N ALA A 66 -8.15 -5.39 7.91
CA ALA A 66 -7.74 -5.67 6.54
C ALA A 66 -6.33 -6.29 6.52
N LYS A 67 -6.22 -7.48 7.13
CA LYS A 67 -4.95 -8.18 7.36
C LYS A 67 -4.43 -8.90 6.10
N PHE A 68 -3.13 -9.04 6.01
CA PHE A 68 -2.47 -9.99 5.11
C PHE A 68 -1.17 -10.52 5.72
N GLY A 69 -0.79 -11.76 5.38
CA GLY A 69 0.36 -12.45 5.99
C GLY A 69 1.61 -12.52 5.14
N ASN A 70 1.58 -11.98 3.93
CA ASN A 70 2.74 -11.82 3.08
C ASN A 70 2.59 -10.57 2.20
N THR A 71 3.71 -10.02 1.77
CA THR A 71 3.80 -8.98 0.75
C THR A 71 4.21 -9.60 -0.58
N PHE A 72 4.09 -8.85 -1.67
CA PHE A 72 4.61 -9.26 -2.98
C PHE A 72 6.13 -9.52 -2.92
N ALA A 73 6.51 -10.81 -2.90
CA ALA A 73 7.84 -11.39 -3.13
C ALA A 73 9.06 -10.62 -2.55
N SER A 74 8.89 -9.82 -1.51
CA SER A 74 9.92 -8.98 -0.94
C SER A 74 9.83 -8.97 0.57
N VAL A 75 11.00 -9.00 1.21
CA VAL A 75 11.17 -9.02 2.66
C VAL A 75 11.61 -7.67 3.20
N ASN A 76 11.66 -6.64 2.35
CA ASN A 76 11.95 -5.26 2.71
C ASN A 76 11.27 -4.27 1.75
N GLY A 77 11.23 -3.01 2.13
CA GLY A 77 10.70 -1.96 1.27
C GLY A 77 10.48 -0.66 2.02
N PHE A 78 9.47 0.09 1.60
CA PHE A 78 9.15 1.37 2.21
C PHE A 78 7.65 1.57 2.42
N ILE A 79 7.34 2.51 3.31
CA ILE A 79 5.99 2.93 3.70
C ILE A 79 5.82 4.37 3.29
N LEU A 80 4.68 4.72 2.70
CA LEU A 80 4.29 6.10 2.49
C LEU A 80 3.44 6.61 3.65
N PHE A 81 3.63 7.89 4.00
CA PHE A 81 2.73 8.59 4.90
C PHE A 81 1.30 8.57 4.36
N PRO A 82 0.29 8.39 5.23
CA PRO A 82 -1.06 8.86 4.95
C PRO A 82 -1.03 10.36 4.65
N GLU A 83 -1.75 10.82 3.62
CA GLU A 83 -1.63 12.20 3.13
C GLU A 83 -1.87 13.26 4.21
N GLN A 84 -2.85 13.04 5.11
CA GLN A 84 -3.17 13.99 6.19
C GLN A 84 -2.17 13.94 7.35
N MET A 85 -1.25 12.97 7.34
CA MET A 85 -0.17 12.81 8.32
C MET A 85 1.20 13.17 7.75
N ALA A 86 1.29 13.43 6.44
CA ALA A 86 2.54 13.73 5.77
C ALA A 86 3.05 15.13 6.16
N PRO A 87 4.37 15.31 6.36
CA PRO A 87 4.97 16.64 6.55
C PRO A 87 4.72 17.57 5.35
N GLU A 88 4.66 18.89 5.59
CA GLU A 88 4.35 19.89 4.56
C GLU A 88 5.35 19.94 3.39
N ASP A 89 6.59 19.50 3.61
CA ASP A 89 7.64 19.45 2.57
C ASP A 89 7.49 18.25 1.61
N LYS A 90 6.43 17.44 1.79
CA LYS A 90 6.16 16.27 0.97
C LYS A 90 5.08 16.53 -0.08
N VAL A 91 5.29 15.95 -1.27
CA VAL A 91 4.25 15.96 -2.30
C VAL A 91 3.12 15.02 -1.92
N LYS A 92 1.91 15.38 -2.34
CA LYS A 92 0.77 14.48 -2.30
C LYS A 92 0.95 13.39 -3.34
N VAL A 93 0.67 12.15 -2.96
CA VAL A 93 0.70 10.99 -3.86
C VAL A 93 -0.72 10.40 -3.91
N PRO A 94 -1.56 10.83 -4.86
CA PRO A 94 -2.95 10.40 -4.93
C PRO A 94 -3.08 8.88 -5.07
N VAL A 95 -4.01 8.29 -4.31
CA VAL A 95 -4.45 6.92 -4.55
C VAL A 95 -5.48 6.93 -5.67
N LEU A 96 -5.23 6.12 -6.69
CA LEU A 96 -6.04 6.07 -7.91
C LEU A 96 -7.15 5.02 -7.80
N CYS A 97 -6.79 3.82 -7.36
CA CYS A 97 -7.74 2.72 -7.29
C CYS A 97 -7.31 1.65 -6.30
N SER A 98 -8.27 0.81 -5.94
CA SER A 98 -8.16 -0.17 -4.87
C SER A 98 -8.66 -1.52 -5.33
N TYR A 99 -7.75 -2.50 -5.42
CA TYR A 99 -8.05 -3.91 -5.66
C TYR A 99 -8.00 -4.68 -4.35
N VAL A 100 -8.94 -5.60 -4.16
CA VAL A 100 -9.02 -6.42 -2.95
C VAL A 100 -7.91 -7.47 -2.84
N LEU A 101 -7.25 -7.80 -3.94
CA LEU A 101 -6.14 -8.75 -4.02
C LEU A 101 -5.22 -8.39 -5.19
N ASP A 102 -4.03 -9.01 -5.26
CA ASP A 102 -3.09 -8.85 -6.38
C ASP A 102 -3.78 -9.02 -7.74
N ALA A 103 -3.90 -7.93 -8.47
CA ALA A 103 -4.66 -7.81 -9.69
C ALA A 103 -3.77 -7.87 -10.94
N ASN A 104 -2.49 -8.24 -10.78
CA ASN A 104 -1.50 -8.38 -11.85
C ASN A 104 -1.42 -7.10 -12.72
N THR A 105 -1.50 -5.95 -12.07
CA THR A 105 -1.74 -4.65 -12.71
C THR A 105 -0.70 -4.24 -13.74
N TRP A 106 0.54 -4.74 -13.63
CA TRP A 106 1.60 -4.51 -14.61
C TRP A 106 1.21 -4.96 -16.03
N ALA A 107 0.30 -5.93 -16.15
CA ALA A 107 -0.16 -6.48 -17.42
C ALA A 107 -1.40 -5.76 -18.01
N ARG A 108 -1.91 -4.70 -17.37
CA ARG A 108 -3.16 -3.99 -17.76
C ARG A 108 -2.99 -2.91 -18.84
N GLN A 109 -2.02 -3.09 -19.74
CA GLN A 109 -1.90 -2.37 -21.03
C GLN A 109 -2.13 -0.85 -20.98
N GLY A 110 -1.48 -0.14 -20.05
CA GLY A 110 -1.56 1.33 -19.97
C GLY A 110 -2.57 1.88 -18.96
N ASN A 111 -3.36 1.03 -18.29
CA ASN A 111 -4.27 1.47 -17.24
C ASN A 111 -4.21 0.56 -16.00
N TYR A 112 -3.42 0.96 -15.00
CA TYR A 112 -3.30 0.23 -13.73
C TYR A 112 -4.64 0.01 -13.03
N CYS A 113 -5.65 0.85 -13.28
CA CYS A 113 -6.96 0.81 -12.64
C CYS A 113 -8.08 0.23 -13.51
N GLY A 114 -7.77 -0.10 -14.76
CA GLY A 114 -8.76 -0.61 -15.70
C GLY A 114 -9.16 -2.06 -15.39
N ALA A 115 -10.43 -2.39 -15.55
CA ALA A 115 -10.94 -3.74 -15.33
C ALA A 115 -10.98 -4.63 -16.60
N PRO A 116 -10.86 -5.95 -16.46
CA PRO A 116 -11.05 -6.92 -17.55
C PRO A 116 -12.51 -6.94 -18.07
N PRO A 117 -12.76 -7.43 -19.30
CA PRO A 117 -11.79 -8.00 -20.24
C PRO A 117 -11.01 -6.94 -21.06
N LYS A 118 -11.36 -5.65 -20.93
CA LYS A 118 -10.71 -4.53 -21.63
C LYS A 118 -10.17 -3.49 -20.64
N PRO A 119 -9.06 -3.76 -19.94
CA PRO A 119 -8.48 -2.80 -18.98
C PRO A 119 -8.15 -1.45 -19.63
N SER A 120 -7.84 -1.43 -20.93
CA SER A 120 -7.66 -0.20 -21.71
C SER A 120 -8.83 0.78 -21.60
N ASP A 121 -10.06 0.30 -21.43
CA ASP A 121 -11.26 1.13 -21.34
C ASP A 121 -11.35 1.86 -19.98
N GLY A 122 -10.55 1.47 -19.00
CA GLY A 122 -10.45 2.15 -17.71
C GLY A 122 -11.65 2.04 -16.79
N LYS A 123 -12.55 1.08 -17.05
CA LYS A 123 -13.73 0.85 -16.22
C LYS A 123 -13.36 0.37 -14.82
N SER A 124 -14.00 0.96 -13.82
CA SER A 124 -13.93 0.63 -12.39
C SER A 124 -15.01 -0.39 -11.99
N CYS A 125 -14.97 -0.89 -10.77
CA CYS A 125 -16.05 -1.71 -10.20
C CYS A 125 -17.40 -0.99 -10.23
N GLN A 126 -17.41 0.31 -9.95
CA GLN A 126 -18.61 1.13 -9.98
C GLN A 126 -19.26 1.14 -11.38
N ASP A 127 -18.46 1.15 -12.46
CA ASP A 127 -18.96 1.10 -13.84
C ASP A 127 -19.64 -0.23 -14.19
N PHE A 128 -19.36 -1.29 -13.44
CA PHE A 128 -20.04 -2.59 -13.55
C PHE A 128 -21.18 -2.78 -12.54
N GLY A 129 -21.55 -1.73 -11.80
CA GLY A 129 -22.59 -1.81 -10.77
C GLY A 129 -22.15 -2.55 -9.50
N VAL A 130 -20.84 -2.68 -9.27
CA VAL A 130 -20.26 -3.25 -8.06
C VAL A 130 -19.90 -2.11 -7.11
N PHE A 131 -20.66 -2.00 -6.02
CA PHE A 131 -20.55 -0.96 -5.00
C PHE A 131 -20.32 -1.51 -3.60
N THR A 132 -20.42 -2.82 -3.38
CA THR A 132 -20.27 -3.42 -2.04
C THR A 132 -19.30 -4.59 -2.02
N ALA A 133 -18.73 -4.87 -0.85
CA ALA A 133 -17.91 -6.05 -0.63
C ALA A 133 -18.63 -7.34 -1.02
N HIS A 134 -19.91 -7.45 -0.71
CA HIS A 134 -20.72 -8.60 -1.11
C HIS A 134 -20.82 -8.74 -2.63
N GLN A 135 -21.09 -7.64 -3.34
CA GLN A 135 -21.14 -7.64 -4.80
C GLN A 135 -19.78 -7.97 -5.41
N LEU A 136 -18.69 -7.43 -4.87
CA LEU A 136 -17.34 -7.73 -5.32
C LEU A 136 -17.00 -9.22 -5.12
N ASN A 137 -17.27 -9.75 -3.92
CA ASN A 137 -17.06 -11.17 -3.61
C ASN A 137 -17.83 -12.09 -4.56
N LYS A 138 -19.09 -11.76 -4.86
CA LYS A 138 -19.89 -12.47 -5.85
C LYS A 138 -19.31 -12.35 -7.26
N ALA A 139 -18.81 -11.18 -7.63
CA ALA A 139 -18.26 -10.90 -8.95
C ALA A 139 -16.94 -11.61 -9.22
N ILE A 140 -16.13 -11.88 -8.18
CA ILE A 140 -14.82 -12.50 -8.30
C ILE A 140 -14.78 -13.97 -7.87
N ALA A 141 -15.88 -14.50 -7.32
CA ALA A 141 -16.01 -15.91 -7.04
C ALA A 141 -15.71 -16.74 -8.31
N ARG A 142 -14.71 -17.63 -8.21
CA ARG A 142 -14.21 -18.51 -9.30
C ARG A 142 -13.49 -17.79 -10.46
N LYS A 143 -13.08 -16.53 -10.29
CA LYS A 143 -12.25 -15.80 -11.27
C LYS A 143 -10.78 -15.77 -10.83
N SER A 144 -9.87 -15.76 -11.80
CA SER A 144 -8.45 -15.47 -11.56
C SER A 144 -8.24 -13.97 -11.30
N ALA A 145 -7.01 -13.57 -10.91
CA ALA A 145 -6.62 -12.15 -10.76
C ALA A 145 -6.99 -11.27 -11.98
N TRP A 146 -7.02 -11.89 -13.16
CA TRP A 146 -7.43 -11.28 -14.44
C TRP A 146 -8.93 -11.02 -14.57
N GLY A 147 -9.77 -11.39 -13.60
CA GLY A 147 -11.22 -11.21 -13.64
C GLY A 147 -11.77 -10.12 -12.71
N ILE A 148 -10.88 -9.33 -12.10
CA ILE A 148 -11.20 -8.44 -10.98
C ILE A 148 -11.11 -6.96 -11.42
N CYS A 149 -12.15 -6.20 -11.09
CA CYS A 149 -12.19 -4.74 -11.19
C CYS A 149 -11.55 -4.10 -9.95
N ALA A 150 -11.07 -2.86 -10.07
CA ALA A 150 -10.75 -2.03 -8.90
C ALA A 150 -11.87 -1.04 -8.62
N PHE A 151 -12.04 -0.71 -7.35
CA PHE A 151 -12.79 0.47 -6.97
C PHE A 151 -12.01 1.72 -7.37
N ASP A 152 -12.69 2.66 -8.03
CA ASP A 152 -12.16 4.02 -8.23
C ASP A 152 -12.26 4.78 -6.91
N VAL A 153 -11.12 5.27 -6.43
CA VAL A 153 -11.02 6.00 -5.14
C VAL A 153 -10.40 7.38 -5.33
N ARG A 154 -10.31 7.87 -6.57
CA ARG A 154 -9.90 9.24 -6.86
C ARG A 154 -10.87 10.23 -6.24
N SER A 155 -10.40 11.43 -5.94
CA SER A 155 -11.22 12.53 -5.44
C SER A 155 -12.37 12.92 -6.38
N THR A 156 -12.26 12.60 -7.67
CA THR A 156 -13.29 12.80 -8.70
C THR A 156 -14.35 11.69 -8.73
N ALA A 157 -14.14 10.57 -8.04
CA ALA A 157 -15.09 9.48 -7.98
C ALA A 157 -16.29 9.84 -7.10
N LYS A 158 -17.40 9.12 -7.29
CA LYS A 158 -18.58 9.23 -6.44
C LYS A 158 -18.38 8.38 -5.18
N ASN A 159 -18.37 9.02 -4.01
CA ASN A 159 -18.19 8.37 -2.70
C ASN A 159 -16.92 7.48 -2.62
N PRO A 160 -15.72 8.01 -2.94
CA PRO A 160 -14.49 7.22 -2.94
C PRO A 160 -14.18 6.63 -1.56
N ALA A 161 -14.61 7.28 -0.48
CA ALA A 161 -14.37 6.78 0.87
C ALA A 161 -15.14 5.48 1.14
N ASP A 162 -16.40 5.40 0.70
CA ASP A 162 -17.16 4.15 0.77
C ASP A 162 -16.54 3.10 -0.16
N ALA A 163 -16.18 3.46 -1.40
CA ALA A 163 -15.57 2.53 -2.35
C ALA A 163 -14.28 1.88 -1.80
N PHE A 164 -13.40 2.67 -1.17
CA PHE A 164 -12.22 2.13 -0.49
C PHE A 164 -12.60 1.23 0.68
N TYR A 165 -13.53 1.66 1.53
CA TYR A 165 -14.01 0.86 2.66
C TYR A 165 -14.56 -0.51 2.23
N GLN A 166 -15.27 -0.57 1.10
CA GLN A 166 -15.77 -1.83 0.54
C GLN A 166 -14.66 -2.76 0.06
N THR A 167 -13.48 -2.22 -0.30
CA THR A 167 -12.29 -3.06 -0.52
C THR A 167 -11.89 -3.75 0.79
N LEU A 168 -11.78 -3.00 1.87
CA LEU A 168 -11.33 -3.52 3.17
C LEU A 168 -12.32 -4.56 3.72
N LEU A 169 -13.63 -4.30 3.58
CA LEU A 169 -14.67 -5.26 3.95
C LEU A 169 -14.66 -6.54 3.10
N ALA A 170 -14.16 -6.50 1.87
CA ALA A 170 -14.10 -7.67 1.00
C ALA A 170 -12.91 -8.59 1.33
N MET A 171 -11.79 -8.03 1.81
CA MET A 171 -10.56 -8.79 2.06
C MET A 171 -10.73 -10.07 2.91
N PRO A 172 -11.47 -10.06 4.04
CA PRO A 172 -11.68 -11.26 4.86
C PRO A 172 -12.32 -12.45 4.13
N TYR A 173 -12.99 -12.22 3.00
CA TYR A 173 -13.74 -13.24 2.26
C TYR A 173 -12.95 -13.89 1.12
N HIS A 174 -11.69 -13.47 0.88
CA HIS A 174 -10.87 -14.00 -0.22
C HIS A 174 -9.80 -14.96 0.28
N GLY A 175 -9.84 -16.21 -0.23
CA GLY A 175 -8.94 -17.26 0.23
C GLY A 175 -9.13 -17.51 1.73
N ASN A 176 -8.06 -17.35 2.51
CA ASN A 176 -8.11 -17.40 3.96
C ASN A 176 -8.25 -16.00 4.63
N GLY A 177 -8.44 -14.95 3.83
CA GLY A 177 -8.50 -13.56 4.30
C GLY A 177 -7.14 -12.98 4.71
N LEU A 178 -6.03 -13.61 4.30
CA LEU A 178 -4.66 -13.16 4.58
C LEU A 178 -3.82 -12.91 3.32
N ASN A 179 -4.47 -12.77 2.16
CA ASN A 179 -3.81 -12.35 0.93
C ASN A 179 -3.70 -10.82 0.90
N TYR A 180 -2.57 -10.30 0.42
CA TYR A 180 -2.39 -8.85 0.28
C TYR A 180 -3.30 -8.28 -0.81
N ASN A 181 -3.76 -7.06 -0.56
CA ASN A 181 -4.46 -6.23 -1.53
C ASN A 181 -3.47 -5.51 -2.46
N GLU A 182 -4.02 -4.83 -3.46
CA GLU A 182 -3.24 -4.00 -4.37
C GLU A 182 -3.87 -2.61 -4.51
N ILE A 183 -3.19 -1.62 -3.97
CA ILE A 183 -3.55 -0.21 -4.03
C ILE A 183 -2.64 0.47 -5.05
N VAL A 184 -3.23 1.15 -6.02
CA VAL A 184 -2.47 1.87 -7.04
C VAL A 184 -2.44 3.35 -6.68
N VAL A 185 -1.24 3.90 -6.62
CA VAL A 185 -1.03 5.34 -6.44
C VAL A 185 -0.45 5.98 -7.70
N GLN A 186 -0.56 7.30 -7.79
CA GLN A 186 0.05 8.06 -8.87
C GLN A 186 1.59 8.00 -8.79
N PRO A 187 2.30 7.91 -9.92
CA PRO A 187 3.74 8.12 -9.97
C PRO A 187 4.16 9.49 -9.41
N TRP A 188 5.32 9.53 -8.75
CA TRP A 188 5.96 10.75 -8.27
C TRP A 188 7.18 11.11 -9.14
N ASP A 189 7.74 12.30 -8.94
CA ASP A 189 9.03 12.66 -9.54
C ASP A 189 10.16 11.90 -8.86
N GLU A 190 10.64 10.86 -9.52
CA GLU A 190 11.71 10.00 -9.03
C GLU A 190 13.09 10.67 -9.00
N ASN A 191 13.23 11.90 -9.50
CA ASN A 191 14.44 12.71 -9.40
C ASN A 191 14.43 13.65 -8.18
N GLN A 192 13.34 13.67 -7.42
CA GLN A 192 13.22 14.45 -6.17
C GLN A 192 12.87 13.53 -4.98
N PRO A 193 13.74 12.56 -4.62
CA PRO A 193 13.47 11.63 -3.51
C PRO A 193 13.09 12.29 -2.19
N GLN A 194 13.65 13.47 -1.91
CA GLN A 194 13.42 14.22 -0.68
C GLN A 194 11.98 14.70 -0.51
N THR A 195 11.21 14.84 -1.61
CA THR A 195 9.82 15.30 -1.60
C THR A 195 8.83 14.15 -1.56
N VAL A 196 9.25 12.92 -1.88
CA VAL A 196 8.37 11.73 -1.80
C VAL A 196 7.95 11.53 -0.33
N PRO A 197 6.66 11.28 -0.04
CA PRO A 197 6.14 11.14 1.32
C PRO A 197 6.50 9.79 1.95
N ILE A 198 7.79 9.43 1.96
CA ILE A 198 8.26 8.18 2.57
C ILE A 198 8.34 8.37 4.08
N GLU A 199 7.61 7.54 4.82
CA GLU A 199 7.53 7.56 6.28
C GLU A 199 8.63 6.72 6.93
N ALA A 200 8.84 5.50 6.42
CA ALA A 200 9.83 4.58 6.93
C ALA A 200 10.25 3.55 5.88
N LEU A 201 11.43 2.98 6.09
CA LEU A 201 11.83 1.71 5.49
C LEU A 201 11.36 0.57 6.37
N PHE A 202 11.12 -0.60 5.78
CA PHE A 202 10.77 -1.79 6.54
C PHE A 202 11.56 -3.02 6.12
N TYR A 203 11.64 -3.99 7.03
CA TYR A 203 11.97 -5.38 6.73
C TYR A 203 11.10 -6.33 7.56
N SER A 204 10.91 -7.56 7.07
CA SER A 204 10.12 -8.58 7.78
C SER A 204 10.94 -9.79 8.26
N LYS A 205 11.97 -10.16 7.51
CA LYS A 205 12.91 -11.24 7.84
C LYS A 205 14.19 -11.09 7.05
N ASP A 206 15.22 -11.85 7.42
CA ASP A 206 16.46 -11.91 6.64
C ASP A 206 16.25 -12.49 5.24
N PRO A 207 16.97 -12.00 4.21
CA PRO A 207 18.01 -10.96 4.25
C PRO A 207 17.49 -9.50 4.18
N GLY A 208 16.21 -9.25 4.49
CA GLY A 208 15.56 -7.95 4.33
C GLY A 208 16.19 -6.81 5.13
N LEU A 209 16.76 -7.06 6.31
CA LEU A 209 17.44 -6.03 7.10
C LEU A 209 18.64 -5.45 6.33
N ILE A 210 19.45 -6.31 5.70
CA ILE A 210 20.63 -5.89 4.91
C ILE A 210 20.20 -4.97 3.77
N ASN A 211 19.09 -5.31 3.10
CA ASN A 211 18.55 -4.50 2.02
C ASN A 211 17.98 -3.17 2.53
N ALA A 212 17.21 -3.17 3.63
CA ALA A 212 16.69 -1.94 4.23
C ALA A 212 17.82 -1.00 4.72
N GLN A 213 18.91 -1.55 5.24
CA GLN A 213 20.10 -0.79 5.60
C GLN A 213 20.81 -0.18 4.39
N LYS A 214 20.81 -0.88 3.25
CA LYS A 214 21.30 -0.32 2.00
C LYS A 214 20.40 0.82 1.53
N ASP A 215 19.09 0.59 1.51
CA ASP A 215 18.09 1.61 1.15
C ASP A 215 18.23 2.86 2.02
N GLN A 216 18.51 2.70 3.32
CA GLN A 216 18.73 3.82 4.25
C GLN A 216 19.98 4.64 3.89
N ARG A 217 21.09 3.98 3.57
CA ARG A 217 22.33 4.67 3.12
C ARG A 217 22.11 5.40 1.82
N ASP A 218 21.55 4.72 0.82
CA ASP A 218 21.29 5.29 -0.50
C ASP A 218 20.41 6.55 -0.38
N TYR A 219 19.38 6.54 0.48
CA TYR A 219 18.51 7.68 0.70
C TYR A 219 19.22 8.84 1.44
N LYS A 220 20.05 8.52 2.46
CA LYS A 220 20.86 9.53 3.16
C LYS A 220 21.85 10.20 2.21
N ASP A 221 22.50 9.43 1.34
CA ASP A 221 23.44 9.94 0.35
C ASP A 221 22.74 10.82 -0.70
N ALA A 222 21.54 10.43 -1.13
CA ALA A 222 20.78 11.17 -2.15
C ALA A 222 20.09 12.44 -1.61
N THR A 223 19.72 12.48 -0.33
CA THR A 223 18.85 13.54 0.22
C THR A 223 19.41 14.29 1.42
N GLY A 224 20.45 13.75 2.07
CA GLY A 224 20.92 14.19 3.39
C GLY A 224 19.96 13.86 4.55
N LYS A 225 18.76 13.34 4.29
CA LYS A 225 17.72 13.08 5.29
C LYS A 225 17.85 11.68 5.89
N PHE A 226 17.62 11.58 7.19
CA PHE A 226 17.45 10.30 7.87
C PHE A 226 16.05 9.72 7.59
N LEU A 227 15.99 8.41 7.36
CA LEU A 227 14.75 7.66 7.18
C LEU A 227 14.79 6.39 8.06
N PRO A 228 13.86 6.20 9.01
CA PRO A 228 13.95 5.10 9.97
C PRO A 228 13.66 3.75 9.31
N ILE A 229 14.36 2.71 9.77
CA ILE A 229 14.06 1.31 9.46
C ILE A 229 13.20 0.73 10.59
N VAL A 230 12.11 0.04 10.23
CA VAL A 230 11.18 -0.62 11.14
C VAL A 230 11.09 -2.11 10.81
N LYS A 231 11.20 -2.98 11.81
CA LYS A 231 10.88 -4.40 11.67
C LYS A 231 9.36 -4.57 11.68
N ILE A 232 8.82 -5.30 10.71
CA ILE A 232 7.39 -5.64 10.63
C ILE A 232 7.22 -7.14 10.75
N GLU A 233 6.45 -7.56 11.75
CA GLU A 233 5.90 -8.91 11.81
C GLU A 233 4.49 -8.85 11.22
N LEU A 234 4.31 -9.47 10.05
CA LEU A 234 3.01 -9.49 9.38
C LEU A 234 2.05 -10.46 10.10
N PRO A 235 0.73 -10.20 10.04
CA PRO A 235 -0.30 -11.12 10.52
C PRO A 235 -0.07 -12.57 10.08
N SER A 236 -0.12 -13.52 11.01
CA SER A 236 0.07 -14.94 10.71
C SER A 236 -1.05 -15.77 11.31
N GLY A 237 -1.52 -16.79 10.59
CA GLY A 237 -2.60 -17.66 11.02
C GLY A 237 -3.18 -18.48 9.87
N ILE A 238 -4.08 -19.40 10.19
CA ILE A 238 -4.74 -20.24 9.17
C ILE A 238 -5.79 -19.44 8.40
N ASN A 239 -6.43 -18.47 9.04
CA ASN A 239 -7.37 -17.52 8.46
C ASN A 239 -7.38 -16.21 9.26
N VAL A 240 -8.03 -15.17 8.70
CA VAL A 240 -8.12 -13.83 9.31
C VAL A 240 -8.68 -13.81 10.74
N LYS A 241 -9.59 -14.72 11.10
CA LYS A 241 -10.18 -14.78 12.46
C LYS A 241 -9.21 -15.32 13.51
N GLN A 242 -8.23 -16.11 13.09
CA GLN A 242 -7.22 -16.71 13.95
C GLN A 242 -5.85 -16.04 13.77
N ALA A 243 -5.77 -14.98 12.97
CA ALA A 243 -4.52 -14.33 12.64
C ALA A 243 -4.05 -13.42 13.77
N THR A 244 -2.75 -13.43 14.04
CA THR A 244 -2.10 -12.42 14.88
C THR A 244 -2.29 -11.01 14.31
N ASP A 245 -2.08 -9.99 15.13
CA ASP A 245 -1.97 -8.63 14.65
C ASP A 245 -0.57 -8.36 14.07
N ALA A 246 -0.46 -7.34 13.22
CA ALA A 246 0.82 -6.84 12.79
C ALA A 246 1.57 -6.20 13.98
N VAL A 247 2.88 -6.41 14.07
CA VAL A 247 3.74 -5.78 15.08
C VAL A 247 4.82 -4.97 14.40
N PHE A 248 5.02 -3.74 14.87
CA PHE A 248 6.02 -2.81 14.38
C PHE A 248 7.04 -2.59 15.49
N ALA A 249 8.33 -2.73 15.17
CA ALA A 249 9.41 -2.52 16.14
C ALA A 249 10.51 -1.63 15.55
N PHE A 250 10.93 -0.63 16.33
CA PHE A 250 12.08 0.19 16.03
C PHE A 250 13.26 -0.28 16.88
N ASN A 251 14.38 -0.60 16.24
CA ASN A 251 15.62 -0.97 16.90
C ASN A 251 16.74 -0.01 16.47
N PRO A 252 17.39 0.72 17.41
CA PRO A 252 18.52 1.58 17.10
C PRO A 252 19.66 0.86 16.38
N LYS A 253 19.87 -0.44 16.65
CA LYS A 253 20.93 -1.23 16.00
C LYS A 253 20.66 -1.54 14.54
N ASP A 254 19.41 -1.40 14.09
CA ASP A 254 19.05 -1.61 12.69
C ASP A 254 19.44 -0.39 11.83
N GLN A 255 19.61 0.78 12.46
CA GLN A 255 19.93 2.05 11.80
C GLN A 255 21.44 2.18 11.58
N VAL A 256 21.84 2.44 10.34
CA VAL A 256 23.24 2.44 9.88
C VAL A 256 23.73 3.81 9.40
N VAL A 257 22.89 4.84 9.50
CA VAL A 257 23.24 6.24 9.23
C VAL A 257 22.86 7.12 10.41
N SER A 258 23.55 8.25 10.56
CA SER A 258 23.20 9.25 11.58
C SER A 258 21.89 9.94 11.26
N GLN A 259 21.16 10.29 12.33
CA GLN A 259 19.99 11.16 12.27
C GLN A 259 20.41 12.53 11.72
#